data_AF-A0A0G2AAN4-F1
#
_entry.id   AF-A0A0G2AAN4-F1
#
_cell.length_a   1.000
_cell.length_b   1.000
_cell.length_c   1.000
_cell.angle_alpha   90.00
_cell.angle_beta   90.00
_cell.angle_gamma   90.00
#
_symmetry.space_group_name_H-M   'P 1'
#
loop_
_entity.id
_entity.type
_entity.pdbx_description
1 polymer ?
#
loop_
_entity_poly.entity_id
_entity_poly.type
_entity_poly.pdbx_seq_one_letter_code
_entity_poly.pdbx_strand_id
1 'polypeptide(L)'
;MAEGVLLCLVGSANKRREAYLELSKEYMLDVLFGFSTDTYDILGRVMETGDGGGIARERVVKVLNQFRGELSQQYPPFSSKVVEGKSLFEWARSNSLSSLVLPSRSVTVYEIALEGLYKVEEPDLLAYIQENIGKVNGDFRQEEVLRLWERHLKASGKRNFPCATVKISCSSGTYARSISHGLGAELGIPALTLHLLRTKVGDFSVDKSLR
;
A
#
# COMPACT_ATOMS: atom_id res chain seq x y z
N MET A 1 -4.42 1.36 -8.44
CA MET A 1 -3.62 0.95 -7.25
C MET A 1 -2.85 2.12 -6.69
N ALA A 2 -1.81 2.63 -7.36
CA ALA A 2 -1.07 3.81 -6.92
C ALA A 2 -1.11 4.91 -8.00
N GLU A 3 -1.36 6.14 -7.60
CA GLU A 3 -1.38 7.32 -8.47
C GLU A 3 -0.89 8.57 -7.74
N GLY A 4 -0.83 9.71 -8.42
CA GLY A 4 -0.47 11.00 -7.85
C GLY A 4 0.87 11.55 -8.33
N VAL A 5 1.44 12.47 -7.55
CA VAL A 5 2.58 13.31 -7.96
C VAL A 5 3.80 12.45 -8.29
N LEU A 6 4.33 12.56 -9.50
CA LEU A 6 5.63 12.00 -9.90
C LEU A 6 6.54 13.12 -10.38
N LEU A 7 7.71 13.27 -9.75
CA LEU A 7 8.68 14.29 -10.16
C LEU A 7 9.46 13.79 -11.38
N CYS A 8 9.25 14.43 -12.53
CA CYS A 8 10.00 14.20 -13.76
C CYS A 8 11.08 15.28 -13.92
N LEU A 9 12.33 14.94 -13.64
CA LEU A 9 13.45 15.86 -13.75
C LEU A 9 13.99 15.90 -15.19
N VAL A 10 14.14 17.11 -15.74
CA VAL A 10 14.61 17.33 -17.12
C VAL A 10 15.87 18.19 -17.13
N GLY A 11 16.78 17.91 -18.06
CA GLY A 11 18.00 18.70 -18.26
C GLY A 11 18.91 18.71 -17.03
N SER A 12 19.39 19.89 -16.66
CA SER A 12 20.32 20.07 -15.53
C SER A 12 19.72 19.74 -14.17
N ALA A 13 18.39 19.68 -14.03
CA ALA A 13 17.73 19.28 -12.80
C ALA A 13 18.08 17.84 -12.39
N ASN A 14 18.35 16.94 -13.35
CA ASN A 14 18.78 15.57 -13.09
C ASN A 14 20.08 15.49 -12.27
N LYS A 15 20.96 16.49 -12.36
CA LYS A 15 22.19 16.56 -11.57
C LYS A 15 21.93 16.73 -10.07
N ARG A 16 20.71 17.11 -9.68
CA ARG A 16 20.28 17.32 -8.28
C ARG A 16 19.26 16.29 -7.81
N ARG A 17 19.15 15.13 -8.49
CA ARG A 17 18.11 14.12 -8.23
C ARG A 17 18.01 13.69 -6.76
N GLU A 18 19.15 13.57 -6.06
CA GLU A 18 19.18 13.07 -4.68
C GLU A 18 18.38 13.98 -3.73
N ALA A 19 18.50 15.30 -3.91
CA ALA A 19 17.73 16.27 -3.14
C ALA A 19 16.20 16.10 -3.30
N TYR A 20 15.74 15.65 -4.48
CA TYR A 20 14.31 15.38 -4.72
C TYR A 20 13.85 14.03 -4.15
N LEU A 21 14.74 13.04 -4.15
CA LEU A 21 14.47 11.71 -3.57
C LEU A 21 14.27 11.80 -2.05
N GLU A 22 14.97 12.72 -1.39
CA GLU A 22 14.92 12.92 0.06
C GLU A 22 13.70 13.68 0.57
N LEU A 23 12.96 14.40 -0.30
CA LEU A 23 11.81 15.21 0.10
C LEU A 23 10.78 14.41 0.92
N SER A 24 10.01 15.07 1.78
CA SER A 24 8.85 14.44 2.41
C SER A 24 7.77 14.08 1.39
N LYS A 25 6.87 13.19 1.76
CA LYS A 25 5.74 12.79 0.91
C LYS A 25 4.44 12.84 1.71
N GLU A 26 3.36 13.24 1.05
CA GLU A 26 1.99 13.10 1.58
C GLU A 26 1.22 12.08 0.74
N TYR A 27 0.44 11.26 1.43
CA TYR A 27 -0.39 10.22 0.84
C TYR A 27 -1.81 10.28 1.40
N MET A 28 -2.77 9.91 0.56
CA MET A 28 -4.11 9.47 0.95
C MET A 28 -4.23 8.02 0.50
N LEU A 29 -4.60 7.12 1.40
CA LEU A 29 -4.71 5.71 1.10
C LEU A 29 -6.01 5.14 1.65
N ASP A 30 -6.58 4.20 0.90
CA ASP A 30 -7.70 3.40 1.35
C ASP A 30 -7.18 2.04 1.81
N VAL A 31 -7.40 1.73 3.09
CA VAL A 31 -7.12 0.42 3.67
C VAL A 31 -8.36 -0.44 3.53
N LEU A 32 -8.22 -1.62 2.93
CA LEU A 32 -9.24 -2.66 2.92
C LEU A 32 -8.99 -3.63 4.07
N PHE A 33 -10.02 -3.89 4.88
CA PHE A 33 -9.97 -4.87 5.96
C PHE A 33 -10.63 -6.19 5.54
N GLY A 34 -10.15 -7.29 6.13
CA GLY A 34 -10.61 -8.65 5.88
C GLY A 34 -9.74 -9.44 4.89
N PHE A 35 -8.69 -8.83 4.34
CA PHE A 35 -7.76 -9.47 3.41
C PHE A 35 -6.33 -9.02 3.67
N SER A 36 -5.38 -9.95 3.58
CA SER A 36 -3.95 -9.65 3.43
C SER A 36 -3.42 -10.24 2.14
N THR A 37 -2.38 -9.62 1.59
CA THR A 37 -1.67 -10.12 0.40
C THR A 37 -0.16 -10.07 0.61
N ASP A 38 0.57 -10.86 -0.17
CA ASP A 38 2.04 -10.88 -0.11
C ASP A 38 2.72 -9.60 -0.64
N THR A 39 1.98 -8.73 -1.35
CA THR A 39 2.45 -7.40 -1.81
C THR A 39 1.97 -6.24 -0.95
N TYR A 40 1.10 -6.51 0.04
CA TYR A 40 0.39 -5.51 0.86
C TYR A 40 -0.56 -4.59 0.07
N ASP A 41 -0.93 -4.99 -1.14
CA ASP A 41 -1.93 -4.34 -2.00
C ASP A 41 -2.72 -5.37 -2.82
N ILE A 42 -3.69 -4.89 -3.60
CA ILE A 42 -4.58 -5.76 -4.39
C ILE A 42 -3.88 -6.54 -5.52
N LEU A 43 -2.63 -6.22 -5.87
CA LEU A 43 -1.89 -6.93 -6.92
C LEU A 43 -1.18 -8.19 -6.41
N GLY A 44 -1.25 -8.49 -5.11
CA GLY A 44 -0.63 -9.65 -4.51
C GLY A 44 -1.53 -10.87 -4.44
N ARG A 45 -0.91 -12.02 -4.11
CA ARG A 45 -1.66 -13.24 -3.78
C ARG A 45 -2.39 -13.03 -2.47
N VAL A 46 -3.69 -13.34 -2.43
CA VAL A 46 -4.45 -13.35 -1.18
C VAL A 46 -3.83 -14.40 -0.25
N MET A 47 -3.43 -13.99 0.95
CA MET A 47 -2.74 -14.83 1.93
C MET A 47 -3.68 -15.24 3.05
N GLU A 48 -4.32 -14.26 3.70
CA GLU A 48 -5.26 -14.49 4.78
C GLU A 48 -6.56 -13.74 4.51
N THR A 49 -7.66 -14.33 4.97
CA THR A 49 -8.97 -13.69 4.99
C THR A 49 -9.51 -13.68 6.41
N GLY A 50 -10.28 -12.66 6.76
CA GLY A 50 -10.83 -12.52 8.10
C GLY A 50 -12.12 -11.71 8.10
N ASP A 51 -12.88 -11.79 9.19
CA ASP A 51 -14.04 -10.93 9.37
C ASP A 51 -13.58 -9.53 9.76
N GLY A 52 -13.74 -8.58 8.84
CA GLY A 52 -13.52 -7.15 9.10
C GLY A 52 -14.69 -6.46 9.80
N GLY A 53 -15.80 -7.17 10.06
CA GLY A 53 -16.98 -6.64 10.72
C GLY A 53 -16.65 -6.00 12.07
N GLY A 54 -17.25 -4.85 12.36
CA GLY A 54 -17.20 -4.25 13.70
C GLY A 54 -15.94 -3.43 14.02
N ILE A 55 -15.21 -2.94 13.02
CA ILE A 55 -14.10 -2.01 13.25
C ILE A 55 -14.63 -0.67 13.79
N ALA A 56 -14.36 -0.40 15.07
CA ALA A 56 -14.69 0.85 15.73
C ALA A 56 -13.70 1.97 15.33
N ARG A 57 -14.23 3.16 15.03
CA ARG A 57 -13.44 4.34 14.63
C ARG A 57 -12.34 4.67 15.64
N GLU A 58 -12.68 4.62 16.93
CA GLU A 58 -11.80 4.95 18.04
C GLU A 58 -10.61 3.98 18.09
N ARG A 59 -10.85 2.70 17.79
CA ARG A 59 -9.80 1.67 17.76
C ARG A 59 -8.84 1.91 16.60
N VAL A 60 -9.35 2.25 15.42
CA VAL A 60 -8.53 2.59 14.24
C VAL A 60 -7.68 3.82 14.53
N VAL A 61 -8.28 4.89 15.05
CA VAL A 61 -7.55 6.13 15.40
C VAL A 61 -6.46 5.85 16.44
N LYS A 62 -6.76 5.06 17.47
CA LYS A 62 -5.79 4.68 18.51
C LYS A 62 -4.58 3.96 17.91
N VAL A 63 -4.81 2.96 17.04
CA VAL A 63 -3.74 2.18 16.41
C VAL A 63 -2.95 3.04 15.41
N LEU A 64 -3.62 3.84 14.58
CA LEU A 64 -2.96 4.77 13.66
C LEU A 64 -1.96 5.70 14.37
N ASN A 65 -2.32 6.19 15.56
CA ASN A 65 -1.44 7.07 16.34
C ASN A 65 -0.15 6.38 16.82
N GLN A 66 -0.10 5.04 16.89
CA GLN A 66 1.12 4.30 17.24
C GLN A 66 2.18 4.38 16.14
N PHE A 67 1.78 4.67 14.90
CA PHE A 67 2.71 4.84 13.78
C PHE A 67 3.30 6.26 13.70
N ARG A 68 2.90 7.20 14.56
CA ARG A 68 3.46 8.57 14.55
C ARG A 68 4.88 8.60 15.12
N GLY A 69 5.70 9.47 14.54
CA GLY A 69 7.09 9.66 14.95
C GLY A 69 8.05 8.75 14.20
N GLU A 70 9.19 8.47 14.81
CA GLU A 70 10.20 7.58 14.24
C GLU A 70 9.81 6.12 14.41
N LEU A 71 9.90 5.35 13.33
CA LEU A 71 9.66 3.92 13.35
C LEU A 71 10.66 3.17 12.47
N SER A 72 11.03 1.98 12.92
CA SER A 72 11.81 1.03 12.12
C SER A 72 10.86 0.24 11.23
N GLN A 73 10.94 0.46 9.92
CA GLN A 73 10.12 -0.22 8.94
C GLN A 73 10.94 -1.29 8.20
N GLN A 74 10.50 -2.54 8.29
CA GLN A 74 11.01 -3.60 7.43
C GLN A 74 10.60 -3.32 5.99
N TYR A 75 11.52 -3.53 5.04
CA TYR A 75 11.19 -3.36 3.62
C TYR A 75 10.14 -4.40 3.22
N PRO A 76 9.06 -4.00 2.50
CA PRO A 76 8.08 -4.95 2.06
C PRO A 76 8.71 -5.91 1.03
N PRO A 77 8.24 -7.18 0.97
CA PRO A 77 8.80 -8.18 0.08
C PRO A 77 8.83 -7.74 -1.38
N PHE A 78 7.79 -7.03 -1.83
CA PHE A 78 7.71 -6.45 -3.16
C PHE A 78 8.18 -4.99 -3.17
N SER A 79 9.50 -4.80 -3.19
CA SER A 79 10.16 -3.50 -3.29
C SER A 79 11.43 -3.52 -4.14
N SER A 80 11.86 -2.34 -4.58
CA SER A 80 13.09 -2.15 -5.38
C SER A 80 14.38 -2.17 -4.54
N LYS A 81 14.30 -2.44 -3.23
CA LYS A 81 15.49 -2.48 -2.37
C LYS A 81 16.39 -3.64 -2.80
N VAL A 82 17.64 -3.34 -3.12
CA VAL A 82 18.65 -4.35 -3.46
C VAL A 82 19.25 -4.96 -2.20
N VAL A 83 19.28 -6.29 -2.17
CA VAL A 83 19.92 -7.12 -1.15
C VAL A 83 20.65 -8.25 -1.88
N GLU A 84 21.94 -8.45 -1.57
CA GLU A 84 22.78 -9.47 -2.20
C GLU A 84 22.76 -9.41 -3.74
N GLY A 85 22.79 -8.19 -4.30
CA GLY A 85 22.87 -7.97 -5.75
C GLY A 85 21.57 -8.13 -6.53
N LYS A 86 20.45 -8.48 -5.88
CA LYS A 86 19.10 -8.55 -6.50
C LYS A 86 18.10 -7.71 -5.70
N SER A 87 17.09 -7.16 -6.36
CA SER A 87 15.99 -6.47 -5.68
C SER A 87 15.13 -7.45 -4.88
N LEU A 88 14.50 -6.99 -3.79
CA LEU A 88 13.55 -7.80 -3.02
C LEU A 88 12.40 -8.30 -3.88
N PHE A 89 11.95 -7.51 -4.87
CA PHE A 89 11.01 -7.97 -5.89
C PHE A 89 11.50 -9.21 -6.67
N GLU A 90 12.75 -9.22 -7.13
CA GLU A 90 13.32 -10.37 -7.84
C GLU A 90 13.40 -11.61 -6.93
N TRP A 91 13.81 -11.43 -5.68
CA TRP A 91 13.79 -12.49 -4.66
C TRP A 91 12.38 -13.02 -4.39
N ALA A 92 11.39 -12.13 -4.34
CA ALA A 92 9.98 -12.48 -4.15
C ALA A 92 9.46 -13.32 -5.31
N ARG A 93 9.79 -12.92 -6.54
CA ARG A 93 9.37 -13.60 -7.76
C ARG A 93 9.98 -15.00 -7.88
N SER A 94 11.18 -15.22 -7.33
CA SER A 94 11.81 -16.55 -7.30
C SER A 94 11.39 -17.41 -6.11
N ASN A 95 10.42 -16.96 -5.28
CA ASN A 95 10.02 -17.59 -4.02
C ASN A 95 11.20 -17.88 -3.07
N SER A 96 12.20 -16.99 -3.06
CA SER A 96 13.45 -17.17 -2.30
C SER A 96 13.62 -16.12 -1.18
N LEU A 97 12.54 -15.46 -0.78
CA LEU A 97 12.54 -14.50 0.32
C LEU A 97 12.77 -15.15 1.69
N SER A 98 12.33 -16.39 1.89
CA SER A 98 12.41 -17.09 3.18
C SER A 98 13.85 -17.37 3.63
N SER A 99 14.80 -17.37 2.69
CA SER A 99 16.24 -17.48 2.99
C SER A 99 16.91 -16.14 3.31
N LEU A 100 16.17 -15.03 3.24
CA LEU A 100 16.72 -13.68 3.40
C LEU A 100 16.24 -13.06 4.71
N VAL A 101 17.16 -12.41 5.42
CA VAL A 101 16.78 -11.47 6.49
C VAL A 101 16.40 -10.15 5.83
N LEU A 102 15.12 -9.81 5.84
CA LEU A 102 14.66 -8.55 5.25
C LEU A 102 15.26 -7.37 6.02
N PRO A 103 15.93 -6.43 5.33
CA PRO A 103 16.48 -5.26 5.97
C PRO A 103 15.35 -4.39 6.54
N SER A 104 15.72 -3.51 7.47
CA SER A 104 14.85 -2.45 7.97
C SER A 104 15.47 -1.09 7.71
N ARG A 105 14.65 -0.04 7.74
CA ARG A 105 15.08 1.35 7.67
C ARG A 105 14.33 2.18 8.69
N SER A 106 15.00 3.21 9.21
CA SER A 106 14.30 4.25 9.99
C SER A 106 13.56 5.19 9.04
N VAL A 107 12.32 5.51 9.39
CA VAL A 107 11.48 6.51 8.73
C VAL A 107 10.71 7.29 9.78
N THR A 108 10.23 8.47 9.41
CA THR A 108 9.42 9.32 10.30
C THR A 108 8.05 9.55 9.69
N VAL A 109 7.00 9.28 10.46
CA VAL A 109 5.63 9.69 10.13
C VAL A 109 5.33 10.96 10.91
N TYR A 110 5.30 12.08 10.20
CA TYR A 110 5.05 13.40 10.79
C TYR A 110 3.58 13.52 11.20
N GLU A 111 2.67 13.10 10.32
CA GLU A 111 1.24 13.11 10.56
C GLU A 111 0.60 11.85 10.00
N ILE A 112 -0.40 11.35 10.73
CA ILE A 112 -1.28 10.28 10.27
C ILE A 112 -2.66 10.50 10.88
N ALA A 113 -3.71 10.43 10.06
CA ALA A 113 -5.07 10.69 10.49
C ALA A 113 -6.07 9.81 9.74
N LEU A 114 -7.12 9.41 10.44
CA LEU A 114 -8.28 8.76 9.85
C LEU A 114 -9.23 9.83 9.30
N GLU A 115 -9.40 9.87 7.99
CA GLU A 115 -10.34 10.76 7.33
C GLU A 115 -11.76 10.19 7.42
N GLY A 116 -11.93 8.90 7.09
CA GLY A 116 -13.25 8.28 7.03
C GLY A 116 -13.22 6.76 7.18
N LEU A 117 -14.38 6.22 7.57
CA LEU A 117 -14.68 4.79 7.46
C LEU A 117 -15.84 4.63 6.50
N TYR A 118 -15.74 3.66 5.61
CA TYR A 118 -16.80 3.33 4.66
C TYR A 118 -16.83 1.82 4.44
N LYS A 119 -17.79 1.37 3.63
CA LYS A 119 -17.90 -0.02 3.19
C LYS A 119 -17.96 -0.06 1.68
N VAL A 120 -17.34 -1.09 1.10
CA VAL A 120 -17.46 -1.41 -0.32
C VAL A 120 -18.25 -2.71 -0.46
N GLU A 121 -19.20 -2.72 -1.39
CA GLU A 121 -19.96 -3.92 -1.69
C GLU A 121 -19.08 -4.94 -2.39
N GLU A 122 -19.31 -6.23 -2.13
CA GLU A 122 -18.53 -7.32 -2.71
C GLU A 122 -18.43 -7.29 -4.25
N PRO A 123 -19.52 -7.02 -5.01
CA PRO A 123 -19.42 -6.92 -6.47
C PRO A 123 -18.55 -5.75 -6.92
N ASP A 124 -18.68 -4.58 -6.29
CA ASP A 124 -17.91 -3.37 -6.61
C ASP A 124 -16.42 -3.56 -6.30
N LEU A 125 -16.12 -4.22 -5.16
CA LEU A 125 -14.74 -4.55 -4.80
C LEU A 125 -14.11 -5.49 -5.82
N LEU A 126 -14.82 -6.54 -6.24
CA LEU A 126 -14.34 -7.47 -7.25
C LEU A 126 -14.11 -6.76 -8.59
N ALA A 127 -15.06 -5.94 -9.04
CA ALA A 127 -14.94 -5.17 -10.27
C ALA A 127 -13.74 -4.22 -10.23
N TYR A 128 -13.56 -3.49 -9.13
CA TYR A 128 -12.41 -2.60 -8.93
C TYR A 128 -11.08 -3.36 -9.00
N ILE A 129 -10.99 -4.53 -8.35
CA ILE A 129 -9.79 -5.37 -8.37
C ILE A 129 -9.49 -5.89 -9.78
N GLN A 130 -10.51 -6.41 -10.47
CA GLN A 130 -10.40 -6.89 -11.85
C GLN A 130 -9.92 -5.79 -12.80
N GLU A 131 -10.52 -4.59 -12.71
CA GLU A 131 -10.13 -3.44 -13.52
C GLU A 131 -8.67 -3.04 -13.25
N ASN A 132 -8.27 -2.94 -11.98
CA ASN A 132 -6.92 -2.49 -11.61
C ASN A 132 -5.83 -3.51 -11.98
N ILE A 133 -6.09 -4.81 -11.82
CA ILE A 133 -5.16 -5.85 -12.28
C ILE A 133 -5.10 -5.87 -13.81
N GLY A 134 -6.23 -5.68 -14.50
CA GLY A 134 -6.31 -5.61 -15.96
C GLY A 134 -5.51 -4.45 -16.58
N LYS A 135 -5.25 -3.37 -15.83
CA LYS A 135 -4.38 -2.27 -16.25
C LYS A 135 -2.88 -2.61 -16.20
N VAL A 136 -2.49 -3.69 -15.54
CA VAL A 136 -1.08 -4.07 -15.36
C VAL A 136 -0.61 -4.89 -16.56
N ASN A 137 0.28 -4.31 -17.36
CA ASN A 137 0.96 -4.98 -18.46
C ASN A 137 2.29 -5.62 -17.98
N GLY A 138 2.69 -6.74 -18.60
CA GLY A 138 3.97 -7.42 -18.33
C GLY A 138 3.81 -8.84 -17.79
N ASP A 139 4.95 -9.50 -17.55
CA ASP A 139 5.09 -10.92 -17.17
C ASP A 139 4.88 -11.18 -15.66
N PHE A 140 4.01 -10.42 -15.03
CA PHE A 140 3.64 -10.69 -13.65
C PHE A 140 2.64 -11.85 -13.57
N ARG A 141 2.10 -12.10 -12.38
CA ARG A 141 1.20 -13.23 -12.07
C ARG A 141 -0.28 -12.81 -12.03
N GLN A 142 -0.71 -11.94 -12.94
CA GLN A 142 -2.06 -11.34 -12.94
C GLN A 142 -3.16 -12.41 -12.97
N GLU A 143 -3.04 -13.42 -13.84
CA GLU A 143 -4.02 -14.51 -13.95
C GLU A 143 -4.14 -15.34 -12.66
N GLU A 144 -3.02 -15.55 -11.97
CA GLU A 144 -3.02 -16.24 -10.67
C GLU A 144 -3.72 -15.39 -9.61
N VAL A 145 -3.35 -14.11 -9.51
CA VAL A 145 -3.89 -13.16 -8.54
C VAL A 145 -5.40 -12.96 -8.73
N LEU A 146 -5.87 -12.80 -9.97
CA LEU A 146 -7.30 -12.70 -10.28
C LEU A 146 -8.06 -13.94 -9.83
N ARG A 147 -7.56 -15.14 -10.18
CA ARG A 147 -8.19 -16.40 -9.76
C ARG A 147 -8.26 -16.53 -8.24
N LEU A 148 -7.25 -16.05 -7.50
CA LEU A 148 -7.28 -16.06 -6.04
C LEU A 148 -8.34 -15.11 -5.48
N TRP A 149 -8.46 -13.90 -6.03
CA TRP A 149 -9.52 -12.96 -5.65
C TRP A 149 -10.92 -13.51 -5.94
N GLU A 150 -11.13 -14.12 -7.10
CA GLU A 150 -12.41 -14.70 -7.52
C GLU A 150 -12.84 -15.93 -6.70
N ARG A 151 -11.91 -16.57 -5.99
CA ARG A 151 -12.26 -17.60 -4.97
C ARG A 151 -12.88 -16.98 -3.73
N HIS A 152 -12.52 -15.75 -3.41
CA HIS A 152 -12.93 -15.07 -2.18
C HIS A 152 -14.02 -14.04 -2.37
N LEU A 153 -14.22 -13.51 -3.58
CA LEU A 153 -15.22 -12.51 -3.92
C LEU A 153 -16.09 -13.00 -5.07
N LYS A 154 -17.38 -12.69 -5.03
CA LYS A 154 -18.38 -13.10 -6.01
C LYS A 154 -19.11 -11.88 -6.58
N ALA A 155 -19.30 -11.85 -7.90
CA ALA A 155 -20.08 -10.81 -8.57
C ALA A 155 -21.55 -10.73 -8.12
N SER A 156 -22.11 -11.82 -7.58
CA SER A 156 -23.44 -11.88 -6.97
C SER A 156 -23.41 -11.86 -5.44
N GLY A 157 -22.26 -11.53 -4.85
CA GLY A 157 -22.06 -11.44 -3.42
C GLY A 157 -22.88 -10.33 -2.77
N LYS A 158 -23.21 -10.51 -1.49
CA LYS A 158 -24.00 -9.55 -0.69
C LYS A 158 -23.23 -9.05 0.54
N ARG A 159 -21.94 -9.38 0.63
CA ARG A 159 -21.09 -8.94 1.73
C ARG A 159 -20.66 -7.51 1.51
N ASN A 160 -20.31 -6.87 2.62
CA ASN A 160 -19.73 -5.54 2.65
C ASN A 160 -18.38 -5.63 3.34
N PHE A 161 -17.36 -5.01 2.75
CA PHE A 161 -16.02 -4.99 3.32
C PHE A 161 -15.73 -3.60 3.88
N PRO A 162 -15.26 -3.49 5.13
CA PRO A 162 -14.93 -2.21 5.71
C PRO A 162 -13.63 -1.67 5.10
N CYS A 163 -13.61 -0.36 4.91
CA CYS A 163 -12.46 0.38 4.46
C CYS A 163 -12.21 1.61 5.34
N ALA A 164 -10.96 2.04 5.42
CA ALA A 164 -10.55 3.28 6.07
C ALA A 164 -9.75 4.16 5.12
N THR A 165 -10.16 5.41 4.96
CA THR A 165 -9.36 6.42 4.27
C THR A 165 -8.42 7.08 5.28
N VAL A 166 -7.12 6.98 5.03
CA VAL A 166 -6.05 7.45 5.92
C VAL A 166 -5.18 8.46 5.17
N LYS A 167 -4.94 9.61 5.81
CA LYS A 167 -3.97 10.60 5.34
C LYS A 167 -2.66 10.43 6.10
N ILE A 168 -1.53 10.47 5.39
CA ILE A 168 -0.18 10.32 5.95
C ILE A 168 0.75 11.39 5.39
N SER A 169 1.54 12.03 6.26
CA SER A 169 2.72 12.82 5.90
C SER A 169 3.95 12.14 6.51
N CYS A 170 4.96 11.85 5.70
CA CYS A 170 6.10 11.07 6.13
C CYS A 170 7.40 11.41 5.40
N SER A 171 8.52 10.96 5.97
CA SER A 171 9.85 11.08 5.38
C SER A 171 9.98 10.24 4.12
N SER A 172 10.99 10.55 3.31
CA SER A 172 11.35 9.73 2.16
C SER A 172 11.63 8.28 2.55
N GLY A 173 11.25 7.36 1.66
CA GLY A 173 11.47 5.93 1.85
C GLY A 173 10.44 5.20 2.73
N THR A 174 9.46 5.90 3.26
CA THR A 174 8.29 5.28 3.93
C THR A 174 7.44 4.50 2.93
N TYR A 175 7.21 3.22 3.21
CA TYR A 175 6.28 2.38 2.46
C TYR A 175 4.88 2.53 3.06
N ALA A 176 4.05 3.38 2.46
CA ALA A 176 2.65 3.58 2.88
C ALA A 176 1.85 2.27 2.93
N ARG A 177 2.11 1.33 2.01
CA ARG A 177 1.48 0.00 2.01
C ARG A 177 1.75 -0.81 3.27
N SER A 178 2.96 -0.69 3.83
CA SER A 178 3.32 -1.35 5.08
C SER A 178 2.56 -0.77 6.28
N ILE A 179 2.12 0.50 6.21
CA ILE A 179 1.24 1.09 7.23
C ILE A 179 -0.14 0.44 7.20
N SER A 180 -0.72 0.22 6.01
CA SER A 180 -2.00 -0.50 5.86
C SER A 180 -1.90 -1.92 6.42
N HIS A 181 -0.84 -2.65 6.07
CA HIS A 181 -0.60 -4.00 6.58
C HIS A 181 -0.39 -4.02 8.10
N GLY A 182 0.43 -3.11 8.62
CA GLY A 182 0.68 -2.98 10.06
C GLY A 182 -0.57 -2.61 10.84
N LEU A 183 -1.41 -1.71 10.30
CA LEU A 183 -2.71 -1.37 10.90
C LEU A 183 -3.57 -2.61 11.08
N GLY A 184 -3.62 -3.50 10.07
CA GLY A 184 -4.32 -4.77 10.18
C GLY A 184 -3.75 -5.67 11.27
N ALA A 185 -2.43 -5.82 11.31
CA ALA A 185 -1.74 -6.65 12.30
C ALA A 185 -2.03 -6.19 13.75
N GLU A 186 -1.93 -4.89 14.02
CA GLU A 186 -2.22 -4.29 15.33
C GLU A 186 -3.72 -4.38 15.71
N LEU A 187 -4.61 -4.36 14.71
CA LEU A 187 -6.04 -4.59 14.92
C LEU A 187 -6.41 -6.08 15.03
N GLY A 188 -5.49 -7.00 14.72
CA GLY A 188 -5.77 -8.44 14.64
C GLY A 188 -6.74 -8.80 13.51
N ILE A 189 -6.80 -7.99 12.45
CA ILE A 189 -7.67 -8.21 11.28
C ILE A 189 -6.81 -8.04 10.02
N PRO A 190 -6.77 -9.01 9.09
CA PRO A 190 -6.00 -8.86 7.86
C PRO A 190 -6.34 -7.56 7.12
N ALA A 191 -5.33 -6.80 6.70
CA ALA A 191 -5.53 -5.57 5.96
C ALA A 191 -4.49 -5.37 4.85
N LEU A 192 -4.88 -4.64 3.81
CA LEU A 192 -4.05 -4.27 2.68
C LEU A 192 -4.42 -2.90 2.13
N THR A 193 -3.60 -2.38 1.20
CA THR A 193 -3.87 -1.12 0.51
C THR A 193 -4.75 -1.35 -0.72
N LEU A 194 -5.97 -0.81 -0.70
CA LEU A 194 -6.91 -0.85 -1.82
C LEU A 194 -6.58 0.22 -2.87
N HIS A 195 -6.27 1.43 -2.39
CA HIS A 195 -5.91 2.58 -3.21
C HIS A 195 -4.85 3.41 -2.50
N LEU A 196 -3.97 4.05 -3.28
CA LEU A 196 -2.89 4.90 -2.80
C LEU A 196 -2.73 6.10 -3.74
N LEU A 197 -3.01 7.30 -3.24
CA LEU A 197 -2.76 8.56 -3.91
C LEU A 197 -1.61 9.29 -3.22
N ARG A 198 -0.52 9.55 -3.93
CA ARG A 198 0.52 10.48 -3.47
C ARG A 198 0.10 11.90 -3.77
N THR A 199 -0.43 12.59 -2.76
CA THR A 199 -0.96 13.95 -2.88
C THR A 199 0.15 14.99 -2.99
N LYS A 200 1.31 14.76 -2.35
CA LYS A 200 2.47 15.67 -2.44
C LYS A 200 3.83 14.98 -2.40
N VAL A 201 4.83 15.66 -2.95
CA VAL A 201 6.27 15.40 -2.76
C VAL A 201 6.94 16.74 -2.44
N GLY A 202 7.40 16.95 -1.21
CA GLY A 202 7.85 18.27 -0.74
C GLY A 202 6.78 19.34 -1.04
N ASP A 203 7.17 20.41 -1.73
CA ASP A 203 6.26 21.50 -2.12
C ASP A 203 5.43 21.22 -3.38
N PHE A 204 5.65 20.08 -4.05
CA PHE A 204 4.95 19.71 -5.28
C PHE A 204 3.66 18.95 -4.96
N SER A 205 2.52 19.54 -5.32
CA SER A 205 1.19 19.02 -4.98
C SER A 205 0.41 18.54 -6.21
N VAL A 206 -0.49 17.58 -6.00
CA VAL A 206 -1.24 16.91 -7.08
C VAL A 206 -2.15 17.86 -7.88
N ASP A 207 -2.65 18.93 -7.25
CA ASP A 207 -3.44 19.98 -7.90
C ASP A 207 -2.65 20.76 -8.97
N LYS A 208 -1.31 20.72 -8.91
CA LYS A 208 -0.42 21.35 -9.90
C LYS A 208 0.16 20.35 -10.90
N SER A 209 -0.27 19.10 -10.86
CA SER A 209 0.23 18.05 -11.76
C SER A 209 -0.43 18.14 -13.13
N LEU A 210 0.33 17.85 -14.18
CA LEU A 210 -0.22 17.59 -15.52
C LEU A 210 -1.02 16.28 -15.47
N ARG A 211 -2.19 16.26 -16.10
CA ARG A 211 -3.09 15.10 -16.19
C ARG A 211 -3.17 14.59 -17.62
#